data_AF-A0A7J9XCM6-F1
#
_entry.id   AF-A0A7J9XCM6-F1
#
_cell.length_a   1.000
_cell.length_b   1.000
_cell.length_c   1.000
_cell.angle_alpha   90.00
_cell.angle_beta   90.00
_cell.angle_gamma   90.00
#
_symmetry.space_group_name_H-M   'P 1'
#
loop_
_entity.id
_entity.type
_entity.pdbx_description
1 polymer ?
#
loop_
_entity_poly.entity_id
_entity_poly.type
_entity_poly.pdbx_seq_one_letter_code
_entity_poly.pdbx_strand_id
1 'polypeptide(L)'
;MIPMLREWRAAGRPITDVRGMAGLRVLLRRLVIDGGPVALGRHVIGDAAYHMNPTLGRGLSMALQGAVRVTDAIRQHPEAPYDQAMAVDAAARGADAAGHASSHRRRRIRPTACSAAGATSRPALLYAMMSA
;
A
#
# COMPACT_ATOMS: atom_id res chain seq x y z
N MET A 1 14.19 12.28 0.39
CA MET A 1 15.35 11.37 0.35
C MET A 1 15.44 10.64 1.68
N ILE A 2 15.68 9.31 1.69
CA ILE A 2 15.74 8.47 2.89
C ILE A 2 17.20 8.43 3.37
N PRO A 3 17.56 9.07 4.50
CA PRO A 3 18.97 9.22 4.92
C PRO A 3 19.70 7.89 5.12
N MET A 4 18.98 6.83 5.52
CA MET A 4 19.53 5.51 5.79
C MET A 4 20.08 4.80 4.54
N LEU A 5 19.68 5.22 3.33
CA LEU A 5 20.14 4.63 2.07
C LEU A 5 21.30 5.39 1.42
N ARG A 6 21.93 6.33 2.14
CA ARG A 6 23.00 7.19 1.59
C ARG A 6 24.17 6.40 1.03
N GLU A 7 24.74 5.51 1.84
CA GLU A 7 25.94 4.74 1.46
C GLU A 7 25.65 3.80 0.29
N TRP A 8 24.46 3.18 0.29
CA TRP A 8 24.01 2.32 -0.80
C TRP A 8 23.86 3.08 -2.12
N ARG A 9 23.38 4.34 -2.06
CA ARG A 9 23.32 5.21 -3.24
C ARG A 9 24.70 5.64 -3.73
N ALA A 10 25.65 5.85 -2.81
CA ALA A 10 27.02 6.21 -3.19
C ALA A 10 27.75 5.04 -3.87
N ALA A 11 27.45 3.80 -3.45
CA ALA A 11 28.07 2.60 -3.99
C ALA A 11 27.44 2.08 -5.30
N GLY A 12 26.16 2.41 -5.58
CA GLY A 12 25.41 1.87 -6.71
C GLY A 12 25.24 2.85 -7.87
N ARG A 13 25.37 2.35 -9.11
CA ARG A 13 24.95 3.07 -10.33
C ARG A 13 23.68 2.42 -10.90
N PRO A 14 22.64 3.19 -11.27
CA PRO A 14 21.44 2.64 -11.89
C PRO A 14 21.76 1.87 -13.17
N ILE A 15 21.08 0.74 -13.38
CA ILE A 15 21.16 -0.05 -14.62
C ILE A 15 20.44 0.68 -15.77
N THR A 16 19.36 1.39 -15.43
CA THR A 16 18.58 2.23 -16.37
C THR A 16 18.26 3.57 -15.72
N ASP A 17 17.68 4.48 -16.48
CA ASP A 17 17.10 5.71 -15.94
C ASP A 17 16.04 5.42 -14.87
N VAL A 18 15.88 6.38 -13.95
CA VAL A 18 14.87 6.31 -12.89
C VAL A 18 13.49 6.49 -13.50
N ARG A 19 12.74 5.40 -13.56
CA ARG A 19 11.32 5.44 -13.92
C ARG A 19 10.51 5.72 -12.67
N GLY A 20 9.91 6.90 -12.60
CA GLY A 20 9.04 7.26 -11.49
C GLY A 20 7.85 6.30 -11.41
N MET A 21 7.54 5.80 -10.21
CA MET A 21 6.30 5.08 -9.97
C MET A 21 5.14 6.09 -9.95
N ALA A 22 4.61 6.41 -11.13
CA ALA A 22 3.50 7.33 -11.31
C ALA A 22 2.16 6.66 -10.93
N GLY A 23 1.21 7.46 -10.45
CA GLY A 23 -0.17 6.99 -10.21
C GLY A 23 -0.41 6.28 -8.87
N LEU A 24 0.53 6.34 -7.92
CA LEU A 24 0.38 5.67 -6.63
C LEU A 24 -0.88 6.16 -5.88
N ARG A 25 -1.83 5.25 -5.66
CA ARG A 25 -3.03 5.47 -4.84
C ARG A 25 -2.79 4.82 -3.49
N VAL A 26 -2.77 5.63 -2.44
CA VAL A 26 -2.73 5.12 -1.08
C VAL A 26 -4.15 4.69 -0.73
N LEU A 27 -4.36 3.40 -0.51
CA LEU A 27 -5.67 2.81 -0.30
C LEU A 27 -5.65 1.96 0.97
N LEU A 28 -6.78 1.93 1.66
CA LEU A 28 -7.07 1.00 2.74
C LEU A 28 -8.44 0.39 2.43
N ARG A 29 -8.48 -0.92 2.23
CA ARG A 29 -9.67 -1.70 1.95
C ARG A 29 -10.09 -2.42 3.23
N ARG A 30 -11.37 -2.38 3.52
CA ARG A 30 -11.99 -3.14 4.61
C ARG A 30 -13.07 -4.06 4.07
N LEU A 31 -13.24 -5.20 4.72
CA LEU A 31 -14.32 -6.13 4.44
C LEU A 31 -15.46 -6.04 5.47
N VAL A 32 -15.33 -5.21 6.51
CA VAL A 32 -16.44 -4.86 7.40
C VAL A 32 -16.90 -3.45 7.07
N ILE A 33 -18.15 -3.34 6.62
CA ILE A 33 -18.81 -2.10 6.19
C ILE A 33 -20.12 -1.99 6.97
N ASP A 34 -20.44 -0.80 7.47
CA ASP A 34 -21.67 -0.52 8.22
C ASP A 34 -21.95 -1.49 9.39
N GLY A 35 -20.88 -1.98 10.01
CA GLY A 35 -20.94 -2.85 11.18
C GLY A 35 -20.96 -4.35 10.89
N GLY A 36 -20.96 -4.76 9.62
CA GLY A 36 -21.00 -6.18 9.24
C GLY A 36 -20.00 -6.57 8.14
N PRO A 37 -19.56 -7.84 8.08
CA PRO A 37 -18.70 -8.35 7.03
C PRO A 37 -19.44 -8.49 5.69
N VAL A 38 -18.86 -7.95 4.61
CA VAL A 38 -19.40 -8.06 3.24
C VAL A 38 -19.03 -9.38 2.55
N ALA A 39 -18.09 -10.14 3.12
CA ALA A 39 -17.70 -11.46 2.67
C ALA A 39 -17.26 -12.33 3.86
N LEU A 40 -17.80 -13.53 3.95
CA LEU A 40 -17.48 -14.52 4.98
C LEU A 40 -16.45 -15.54 4.46
N GLY A 41 -15.64 -16.09 5.37
CA GLY A 41 -14.61 -17.09 5.05
C GLY A 41 -13.47 -16.55 4.16
N ARG A 42 -13.38 -15.23 4.00
CA ARG A 42 -12.35 -14.56 3.20
C ARG A 42 -11.74 -13.43 4.01
N HIS A 43 -10.42 -13.41 4.09
CA HIS A 43 -9.65 -12.34 4.70
C HIS A 43 -8.71 -11.73 3.67
N VAL A 44 -8.48 -10.42 3.77
CA VAL A 44 -7.52 -9.68 2.94
C VAL A 44 -6.34 -9.25 3.79
N ILE A 45 -5.13 -9.42 3.26
CA ILE A 45 -3.88 -9.00 3.88
C ILE A 45 -2.96 -8.36 2.84
N GLY A 46 -1.93 -7.64 3.29
CA GLY A 46 -0.93 -7.07 2.40
C GLY A 46 -1.53 -6.11 1.37
N ASP A 47 -1.03 -6.17 0.13
CA ASP A 47 -1.42 -5.25 -0.94
C ASP A 47 -2.91 -5.35 -1.34
N ALA A 48 -3.58 -6.46 -1.05
CA ALA A 48 -5.02 -6.60 -1.24
C ALA A 48 -5.83 -5.78 -0.23
N ALA A 49 -5.28 -5.58 0.98
CA ALA A 49 -5.90 -4.82 2.06
C ALA A 49 -5.43 -3.36 2.09
N TYR A 50 -4.17 -3.08 1.76
CA TYR A 50 -3.63 -1.72 1.80
C TYR A 50 -2.55 -1.53 0.75
N HIS A 51 -2.65 -0.44 0.01
CA HIS A 51 -1.61 0.01 -0.91
C HIS A 51 -0.97 1.27 -0.34
N MET A 52 0.36 1.29 -0.19
CA MET A 52 1.10 2.38 0.45
C MET A 52 2.28 2.84 -0.40
N ASN A 53 2.81 4.03 -0.07
CA ASN A 53 4.06 4.48 -0.66
C ASN A 53 5.23 3.63 -0.14
N PRO A 54 6.00 2.96 -1.02
CA PRO A 54 7.11 2.11 -0.60
C PRO A 54 8.30 2.88 0.00
N THR A 55 8.28 4.22 -0.01
CA THR A 55 9.35 5.08 0.54
C THR A 55 9.74 4.72 1.97
N LEU A 56 8.84 4.14 2.77
CA LEU A 56 9.15 3.75 4.16
C LEU A 56 9.40 2.25 4.33
N GLY A 57 9.33 1.44 3.27
CA GLY A 57 9.59 0.00 3.32
C GLY A 57 8.62 -0.81 4.20
N ARG A 58 7.48 -0.25 4.59
CA ARG A 58 6.57 -0.87 5.59
C ARG A 58 5.59 -1.89 5.02
N GLY A 59 5.48 -2.05 3.69
CA GLY A 59 4.50 -2.91 3.05
C GLY A 59 4.57 -4.36 3.56
N LEU A 60 5.77 -4.94 3.53
CA LEU A 60 5.99 -6.31 4.00
C LEU A 60 5.70 -6.48 5.50
N SER A 61 6.19 -5.58 6.34
CA SER A 61 5.96 -5.66 7.79
C SER A 61 4.48 -5.58 8.14
N MET A 62 3.71 -4.73 7.45
CA MET A 62 2.26 -4.67 7.67
C MET A 62 1.56 -5.92 7.15
N ALA A 63 1.95 -6.44 5.99
CA ALA A 63 1.40 -7.68 5.45
C ALA A 63 1.57 -8.86 6.45
N LEU A 64 2.76 -8.98 7.06
CA LEU A 64 3.04 -9.98 8.07
C LEU A 64 2.20 -9.79 9.34
N GLN A 65 2.05 -8.56 9.83
CA GLN A 65 1.16 -8.29 10.96
C GLN A 65 -0.31 -8.63 10.63
N GLY A 66 -0.76 -8.35 9.41
CA GLY A 66 -2.08 -8.74 8.92
C GLY A 66 -2.27 -10.27 8.94
N ALA A 67 -1.27 -11.01 8.48
CA ALA A 67 -1.30 -12.48 8.49
C ALA A 67 -1.40 -13.04 9.92
N VAL A 68 -0.65 -12.48 10.88
CA VAL A 68 -0.74 -12.87 12.30
C VAL A 68 -2.15 -12.65 12.84
N ARG A 69 -2.75 -11.46 12.60
CA ARG A 69 -4.12 -11.15 13.06
C ARG A 69 -5.16 -12.12 12.50
N VAL A 70 -5.05 -12.47 11.21
CA VAL A 70 -5.94 -13.46 10.58
C VAL A 70 -5.76 -14.82 11.23
N THR A 71 -4.51 -15.23 11.46
CA THR A 71 -4.22 -16.53 12.08
C THR A 71 -4.79 -16.59 13.50
N ASP A 72 -4.65 -15.53 14.28
CA ASP A 72 -5.18 -15.45 15.64
C ASP A 72 -6.72 -15.48 15.67
N ALA A 73 -7.38 -14.75 14.76
CA ALA A 73 -8.83 -14.76 14.64
C ALA A 73 -9.38 -16.15 14.24
N ILE A 74 -8.71 -16.84 13.31
CA ILE A 74 -9.09 -18.21 12.93
C ILE A 74 -8.92 -19.17 14.12
N ARG A 75 -7.85 -19.04 14.91
CA ARG A 75 -7.65 -19.86 16.10
C ARG A 75 -8.70 -19.61 17.18
N GLN A 76 -9.11 -18.36 17.37
CA GLN A 76 -10.12 -17.99 18.37
C GLN A 76 -11.55 -18.39 17.95
N HIS A 77 -11.81 -18.41 16.64
CA HIS A 77 -13.14 -18.61 16.07
C HIS A 77 -13.13 -19.66 14.94
N PRO A 78 -12.74 -20.92 15.17
CA PRO A 78 -12.42 -21.89 14.12
C PRO A 78 -13.56 -22.16 13.13
N GLU A 79 -14.81 -22.14 13.59
CA GLU A 79 -16.00 -22.44 12.78
C GLU A 79 -16.96 -21.25 12.66
N ALA A 80 -16.52 -20.06 13.07
CA ALA A 80 -17.36 -18.87 13.12
C ALA A 80 -16.79 -17.77 12.19
N PRO A 81 -17.01 -17.87 10.86
CA PRO A 81 -16.41 -16.95 9.87
C PRO A 81 -16.87 -15.50 10.04
N TYR A 82 -18.04 -15.27 10.63
CA TYR A 82 -18.51 -13.93 10.99
C TYR A 82 -17.63 -13.33 12.10
N ASP A 83 -17.41 -14.08 13.18
CA ASP A 83 -16.61 -13.64 14.32
C ASP A 83 -15.14 -13.46 13.93
N GLN A 84 -14.61 -14.34 13.07
CA GLN A 84 -13.29 -14.16 12.47
C GLN A 84 -13.17 -12.80 11.76
N ALA A 85 -14.14 -12.45 10.90
CA ALA A 85 -14.11 -11.22 10.13
C ALA A 85 -14.19 -9.98 11.03
N MET A 86 -15.03 -10.03 12.07
CA MET A 86 -15.16 -8.95 13.06
C MET A 86 -13.89 -8.79 13.90
N ALA A 87 -13.28 -9.90 14.34
CA ALA A 87 -12.04 -9.90 15.12
C ALA A 87 -10.86 -9.32 14.31
N VAL A 88 -10.72 -9.72 13.04
CA VAL A 88 -9.67 -9.19 12.14
C VAL A 88 -9.86 -7.69 11.92
N ASP A 89 -11.09 -7.24 11.63
CA ASP A 89 -11.35 -5.82 11.41
C ASP A 89 -11.11 -5.00 12.69
N ALA A 90 -11.54 -5.48 13.85
CA ALA A 90 -11.28 -4.85 15.14
C ALA A 90 -9.78 -4.69 15.40
N ALA A 91 -8.98 -5.74 15.18
CA ALA A 91 -7.53 -5.71 15.33
C ALA A 91 -6.84 -4.76 14.34
N ALA A 92 -7.41 -4.56 13.15
CA ALA A 92 -6.88 -3.70 12.11
C ALA A 92 -7.18 -2.20 12.34
N ARG A 93 -8.25 -1.84 13.08
CA ARG A 93 -8.74 -0.44 13.17
C ARG A 93 -7.72 0.55 13.71
N GLY A 94 -6.78 0.11 14.56
CA GLY A 94 -5.72 0.95 15.13
C GLY A 94 -4.41 0.93 14.36
N ALA A 95 -3.86 -0.25 14.09
CA ALA A 95 -2.52 -0.41 13.52
C ALA A 95 -2.46 0.02 12.04
N ASP A 96 -3.45 -0.37 11.25
CA ASP A 96 -3.41 -0.16 9.80
C ASP A 96 -3.81 1.29 9.46
N ALA A 97 -4.66 1.93 10.27
CA ALA A 97 -4.99 3.35 10.17
C ALA A 97 -3.76 4.24 10.43
N ALA A 98 -2.95 3.92 11.44
CA ALA A 98 -1.72 4.65 11.73
C ALA A 98 -0.67 4.49 10.60
N GLY A 99 -0.53 3.27 10.05
CA GLY A 99 0.34 2.99 8.90
C GLY A 99 -0.10 3.72 7.63
N HIS A 100 -1.40 3.74 7.35
CA HIS A 100 -2.00 4.44 6.22
C HIS A 100 -1.86 5.97 6.34
N ALA A 101 -2.19 6.57 7.50
CA ALA A 101 -2.10 8.02 7.73
C ALA A 101 -0.67 8.56 7.58
N SER A 102 0.33 7.81 8.07
CA SER A 102 1.75 8.17 7.93
C SER A 102 2.25 8.09 6.47
N SER A 103 1.52 7.41 5.59
CA SER A 103 1.81 7.32 4.15
C SER A 103 1.22 8.49 3.35
N HIS A 104 0.13 9.13 3.82
CA HIS A 104 -0.44 10.34 3.22
C HIS A 104 0.40 11.60 3.49
N ARG A 105 0.98 11.71 4.69
CA ARG A 105 1.74 12.90 5.14
C ARG A 105 3.02 13.16 4.32
N ARG A 106 3.49 12.20 3.52
CA ARG A 106 4.70 12.28 2.70
C ARG A 106 4.43 12.26 1.18
N ARG A 107 3.30 12.80 0.72
CA ARG A 107 3.07 13.05 -0.72
C ARG A 107 3.93 14.18 -1.30
N ARG A 108 4.46 15.09 -0.47
CA ARG A 108 5.39 16.15 -0.91
C ARG A 108 6.83 15.66 -0.95
N ILE A 109 7.13 14.69 -1.81
CA ILE A 109 8.46 14.69 -2.44
C ILE A 109 8.29 15.56 -3.68
N ARG A 110 8.90 16.75 -3.66
CA ARG A 110 8.86 17.67 -4.80
C ARG A 110 9.28 16.91 -6.08
N PRO A 111 8.55 17.02 -7.20
CA PRO A 111 8.90 16.37 -8.47
C PRO A 111 10.28 16.80 -9.00
N THR A 112 10.82 17.91 -8.49
CA THR A 112 12.06 18.54 -8.95
C THR A 112 13.31 17.70 -8.73
N ALA A 113 13.26 16.59 -7.97
CA ALA A 113 14.40 15.67 -7.85
C ALA A 113 14.44 14.58 -8.94
N CYS A 114 13.37 14.42 -9.73
CA CYS A 114 13.29 13.43 -10.82
C CYS A 114 13.25 14.09 -12.22
N SER A 115 13.44 15.41 -12.31
CA SER A 115 13.47 16.15 -13.57
C SER A 115 14.81 16.86 -13.76
N ALA A 116 15.88 16.07 -13.81
CA ALA A 116 17.18 16.53 -14.28
C ALA A 116 17.81 15.46 -15.18
N ALA A 117 17.07 15.06 -16.22
CA ALA A 117 17.58 14.48 -17.46
C ALA A 117 16.40 14.24 -18.42
N GLY A 118 16.29 15.09 -19.44
CA GLY A 118 15.60 14.89 -20.73
C GLY A 118 14.24 14.17 -20.76
N ALA A 119 13.15 14.92 -20.78
CA ALA A 119 11.85 14.40 -21.24
C ALA A 119 11.22 15.36 -22.25
N THR A 120 11.77 15.40 -23.47
CA THR A 120 11.02 15.79 -24.67
C THR A 120 10.36 14.54 -25.25
N SER A 121 9.24 14.12 -24.69
CA SER A 121 8.32 13.19 -25.37
C SER A 121 6.94 13.26 -24.72
N ARG A 122 5.98 13.86 -25.45
CA ARG A 122 4.56 13.84 -25.12
C ARG A 122 3.99 12.47 -25.52
N PRO A 123 3.16 11.83 -24.69
CA PRO A 123 2.04 11.11 -25.26
C PRO A 123 0.77 11.44 -24.46
N ALA A 124 0.09 12.51 -24.86
CA ALA A 124 -1.25 12.85 -24.38
C ALA A 124 -2.33 12.53 -25.42
N LEU A 125 -2.06 11.64 -26.37
CA LEU A 125 -2.95 11.42 -27.53
C LEU A 125 -3.49 10.00 -27.68
N LEU A 126 -3.16 9.05 -26.80
CA LEU A 126 -3.61 7.65 -26.97
C LEU A 126 -4.85 7.24 -26.17
N TYR A 127 -5.45 8.12 -25.35
CA TYR A 127 -6.65 7.75 -24.56
C TYR A 127 -7.96 8.43 -25.03
N ALA A 128 -7.91 9.24 -26.09
CA ALA A 128 -9.09 9.97 -26.58
C ALA A 128 -9.76 9.36 -27.84
N MET A 129 -9.35 8.16 -28.28
CA MET A 129 -9.84 7.57 -29.54
C MET A 129 -10.56 6.21 -29.40
N MET A 130 -10.93 5.80 -28.20
CA MET A 130 -11.70 4.56 -27.96
C MET A 130 -13.04 4.80 -27.21
N SER A 131 -13.57 6.02 -27.28
CA SER A 131 -14.94 6.33 -26.86
C SER A 131 -15.46 7.52 -27.67
N ALA A 132 -15.82 7.26 -28.92
CA ALA A 132 -16.76 8.03 -29.73
C ALA A 132 -17.19 7.15 -30.91
#